data_AF-A0A6L6YDD7-F1
#
_entry.id   AF-A0A6L6YDD7-F1
#
_cell.length_a   1.000
_cell.length_b   1.000
_cell.length_c   1.000
_cell.angle_alpha   90.00
_cell.angle_beta   90.00
_cell.angle_gamma   90.00
#
_symmetry.space_group_name_H-M   'P 1'
#
loop_
_entity.id
_entity.type
_entity.pdbx_description
1 polymer ?
#
loop_
_entity_poly.entity_id
_entity_poly.type
_entity_poly.pdbx_seq_one_letter_code
_entity_poly.pdbx_strand_id
1 'polypeptide(L)'
;MTAYYIDGVNIAWLNGVCLFLIFAGFIVALAMFIIPKKINLRVNRGNTFIFSVLITLAAFVTVVVFTRGAFTMDELEAGRHWKNDCKLLEVNIPTGTFTEPVNKLECAGVIINAPVLQYDKYIRQWKLYQAKNR
;
A
#
# COMPACT_ATOMS: atom_id res chain seq x y z
N MET A 1 14.33 0.93 1.27
CA MET A 1 13.05 1.29 0.62
C MET A 1 12.05 0.22 0.98
N THR A 2 11.04 0.54 1.78
CA THR A 2 9.93 -0.39 2.08
C THR A 2 9.18 -0.68 0.78
N ALA A 3 9.21 -1.92 0.31
CA ALA A 3 8.48 -2.30 -0.89
C ALA A 3 7.02 -2.61 -0.52
N TYR A 4 6.11 -2.07 -1.33
CA TYR A 4 4.66 -2.13 -1.12
C TYR A 4 4.04 -2.93 -2.26
N TYR A 5 3.22 -3.92 -1.93
CA TYR A 5 2.61 -4.83 -2.89
C TYR A 5 1.09 -4.78 -2.83
N ILE A 6 0.45 -4.62 -4.00
CA ILE A 6 -1.01 -4.73 -4.17
C ILE A 6 -1.29 -5.75 -5.26
N ASP A 7 -2.11 -6.75 -4.94
CA ASP A 7 -2.38 -7.92 -5.80
C ASP A 7 -1.12 -8.51 -6.45
N GLY A 8 -0.02 -8.59 -5.69
CA GLY A 8 1.28 -9.12 -6.15
C GLY A 8 2.12 -8.19 -7.01
N VAL A 9 1.73 -6.93 -7.22
CA VAL A 9 2.48 -5.92 -8.01
C VAL A 9 3.16 -4.93 -7.06
N ASN A 10 4.44 -4.66 -7.31
CA ASN A 10 5.18 -3.62 -6.61
C ASN A 10 4.67 -2.23 -7.05
N ILE A 11 4.13 -1.47 -6.10
CA ILE A 11 3.59 -0.11 -6.33
C ILE A 11 4.58 1.00 -5.91
N ALA A 12 5.83 0.67 -5.59
CA ALA A 12 6.83 1.66 -5.18
C ALA A 12 7.04 2.77 -6.22
N TRP A 13 6.99 2.43 -7.52
CA TRP A 13 7.07 3.40 -8.61
C TRP A 13 5.89 4.38 -8.59
N LEU A 14 4.67 3.88 -8.35
CA LEU A 14 3.45 4.69 -8.28
C LEU A 14 3.51 5.65 -7.09
N ASN A 15 3.89 5.14 -5.91
CA ASN A 15 4.10 5.97 -4.72
C ASN A 15 5.17 7.05 -4.99
N GLY A 16 6.27 6.72 -5.67
CA GLY A 16 7.29 7.67 -6.07
C GLY A 16 6.75 8.79 -6.98
N VAL A 17 5.98 8.44 -8.00
CA VAL A 17 5.34 9.41 -8.91
C VAL A 17 4.36 10.30 -8.15
N CYS A 18 3.52 9.74 -7.29
CA CYS A 18 2.58 10.53 -6.50
C CYS A 18 3.28 11.49 -5.54
N LEU A 19 4.33 11.05 -4.85
CA LEU A 19 5.12 11.94 -3.97
C LEU A 19 5.79 13.06 -4.75
N PHE A 20 6.31 12.77 -5.95
CA PHE A 20 6.85 13.80 -6.84
C PHE A 20 5.78 14.83 -7.25
N LEU A 21 4.58 14.38 -7.61
CA LEU A 21 3.47 15.27 -7.98
C LEU A 21 3.01 16.15 -6.81
N ILE A 22 2.97 15.61 -5.59
CA ILE A 22 2.65 16.37 -4.38
C ILE A 22 3.69 17.47 -4.16
N PHE A 23 4.98 17.12 -4.25
CA PHE A 23 6.06 18.07 -4.06
C PHE A 23 6.08 19.16 -5.14
N ALA A 24 5.95 18.77 -6.41
CA ALA A 24 5.92 19.69 -7.53
C ALA A 24 4.69 20.62 -7.48
N GLY A 25 3.51 20.08 -7.18
CA GLY A 25 2.29 20.86 -7.02
C GLY A 25 2.40 21.89 -5.89
N PHE A 26 3.00 21.51 -4.76
CA PHE A 26 3.26 22.43 -3.65
C PHE A 26 4.23 23.56 -4.05
N ILE A 27 5.32 23.25 -4.76
CA ILE A 27 6.26 24.25 -5.27
C ILE A 27 5.57 25.22 -6.23
N VAL A 28 4.78 24.71 -7.17
CA VAL A 28 4.06 25.56 -8.14
C VAL A 28 3.07 26.48 -7.41
N ALA A 29 2.34 25.96 -6.42
CA ALA A 29 1.43 26.76 -5.61
C ALA A 29 2.16 27.90 -4.87
N LEU A 30 3.31 27.61 -4.24
CA LEU A 30 4.12 28.61 -3.55
C LEU A 30 4.73 29.65 -4.51
N ALA A 31 5.23 29.22 -5.66
CA ALA A 31 5.77 30.11 -6.68
C ALA A 31 4.70 31.11 -7.16
N MET A 32 3.44 30.67 -7.25
CA MET A 32 2.31 31.54 -7.57
C MET A 32 1.94 32.54 -6.49
N PHE A 33 2.44 32.42 -5.25
CA PHE A 33 2.31 33.47 -4.23
C PHE A 33 3.46 34.48 -4.32
N ILE A 34 4.68 34.02 -4.58
CA ILE A 34 5.90 34.84 -4.55
C ILE A 34 6.04 35.71 -5.82
N ILE A 35 5.65 35.19 -6.99
CA ILE A 35 5.88 35.88 -8.27
C ILE A 35 5.06 37.19 -8.35
N PRO A 36 5.67 38.37 -8.56
CA PRO A 36 4.91 39.62 -8.65
C PRO A 36 3.96 39.61 -9.88
N LYS A 37 2.77 40.21 -9.76
CA LYS A 37 1.74 40.25 -10.83
C LYS A 37 2.21 40.89 -12.15
N LYS A 38 3.34 41.61 -12.13
CA LYS A 38 3.90 42.30 -13.30
C LYS A 38 4.60 41.38 -14.30
N ILE A 39 4.89 40.12 -13.94
CA ILE A 39 5.48 39.18 -14.88
C ILE A 39 4.35 38.64 -15.78
N ASN A 40 4.43 38.95 -17.08
CA ASN A 40 3.52 38.41 -18.10
C ASN A 40 3.78 36.91 -18.29
N LEU A 41 3.25 36.10 -17.39
CA LEU A 41 3.17 34.67 -17.57
C LEU A 41 2.22 34.38 -18.73
N ARG A 42 2.66 33.56 -19.68
CA ARG A 42 1.83 33.04 -20.79
C ARG A 42 0.61 32.26 -20.28
N VAL A 43 0.61 31.86 -19.00
CA VAL A 43 -0.38 30.99 -18.38
C VAL A 43 -1.19 31.76 -17.32
N ASN A 44 -2.50 31.56 -17.30
CA ASN A 44 -3.39 32.18 -16.33
C ASN A 44 -3.07 31.70 -14.90
N ARG A 45 -2.59 32.61 -14.06
CA ARG A 45 -2.19 32.40 -12.66
C ARG A 45 -3.25 31.67 -11.83
N GLY A 46 -4.52 32.07 -11.98
CA GLY A 46 -5.63 31.46 -11.24
C GLY A 46 -5.85 30.01 -11.63
N ASN A 47 -5.89 29.72 -12.94
CA ASN A 47 -6.05 28.35 -13.44
C ASN A 47 -4.87 27.47 -13.03
N THR A 48 -3.63 27.96 -13.15
CA THR A 48 -2.46 27.16 -12.77
C THR A 48 -2.44 26.85 -11.28
N PHE A 49 -2.83 27.79 -10.42
CA PHE A 49 -2.97 27.54 -8.99
C PHE A 49 -4.02 26.46 -8.72
N ILE A 50 -5.21 26.58 -9.30
CA ILE A 50 -6.29 25.59 -9.15
C ILE A 50 -5.83 24.19 -9.61
N PHE A 51 -5.21 24.07 -10.79
CA PHE A 51 -4.70 22.80 -11.28
C PHE A 51 -3.61 22.22 -10.38
N SER A 52 -2.70 23.04 -9.85
CA SER A 52 -1.65 22.57 -8.93
C SER A 52 -2.24 21.97 -7.64
N VAL A 53 -3.26 22.61 -7.08
CA VAL A 53 -3.96 22.14 -5.89
C VAL A 53 -4.71 20.84 -6.17
N LEU A 54 -5.43 20.78 -7.30
CA LEU A 54 -6.17 19.57 -7.70
C LEU A 54 -5.26 18.36 -7.91
N ILE A 55 -4.11 18.55 -8.60
CA ILE A 55 -3.13 17.47 -8.81
C ILE A 55 -2.55 17.00 -7.48
N THR A 56 -2.21 17.93 -6.60
CA THR A 56 -1.66 17.62 -5.26
C THR A 56 -2.66 16.80 -4.44
N LEU A 57 -3.93 17.22 -4.40
CA LEU A 57 -4.99 16.52 -3.68
C LEU A 57 -5.26 15.14 -4.27
N ALA A 58 -5.36 15.03 -5.60
CA ALA A 58 -5.58 13.74 -6.26
C ALA A 58 -4.43 12.77 -5.98
N ALA A 59 -3.17 13.23 -6.07
CA ALA A 59 -2.00 12.43 -5.75
C ALA A 59 -1.97 12.01 -4.28
N PHE A 60 -2.35 12.89 -3.35
CA PHE A 60 -2.45 12.56 -1.93
C PHE A 60 -3.50 11.48 -1.65
N VAL A 61 -4.71 11.63 -2.20
CA VAL A 61 -5.78 10.63 -2.08
C VAL A 61 -5.33 9.27 -2.63
N THR A 62 -4.65 9.29 -3.78
CA THR A 62 -4.09 8.09 -4.42
C THR A 62 -3.14 7.36 -3.47
N VAL A 63 -2.16 8.06 -2.90
CA VAL A 63 -1.21 7.47 -1.95
C VAL A 63 -1.92 6.86 -0.75
N VAL A 64 -2.89 7.56 -0.15
CA VAL A 64 -3.62 7.06 1.03
C VAL A 64 -4.43 5.80 0.70
N VAL A 65 -5.14 5.78 -0.42
CA VAL A 65 -5.97 4.63 -0.81
C VAL A 65 -5.09 3.40 -1.09
N PHE A 66 -4.01 3.57 -1.84
CA PHE A 66 -3.15 2.45 -2.19
C PHE A 66 -2.31 1.95 -1.00
N THR A 67 -1.79 2.85 -0.15
CA THR A 67 -1.01 2.42 1.03
C THR A 67 -1.83 1.64 2.05
N ARG A 68 -3.13 1.92 2.21
CA ARG A 68 -4.02 1.14 3.11
C ARG A 68 -4.22 -0.30 2.67
N GLY A 69 -4.16 -0.58 1.38
CA GLY A 69 -4.31 -1.93 0.81
C GLY A 69 -2.97 -2.59 0.48
N ALA A 70 -1.86 -1.91 0.72
CA ALA A 70 -0.54 -2.40 0.38
C ALA A 70 0.02 -3.32 1.46
N PHE A 71 0.59 -4.44 1.03
CA PHE A 71 1.33 -5.35 1.88
C PHE A 71 2.81 -5.02 1.83
N THR A 72 3.44 -5.04 3.00
CA THR A 72 4.89 -4.93 3.14
C THR A 72 5.59 -6.24 2.76
N MET A 73 6.90 -6.20 2.57
CA MET A 73 7.70 -7.42 2.34
C MET A 73 7.60 -8.40 3.50
N ASP A 74 7.58 -7.92 4.74
CA ASP A 74 7.52 -8.77 5.94
C ASP A 74 6.19 -9.54 5.98
N GLU A 75 5.08 -8.89 5.61
CA GLU A 75 3.76 -9.53 5.52
C GLU A 75 3.69 -10.54 4.37
N LEU A 76 4.35 -10.23 3.26
CA LEU A 76 4.44 -11.13 2.11
C LEU A 76 5.29 -12.37 2.46
N GLU A 77 6.37 -12.18 3.21
CA GLU A 77 7.23 -13.25 3.72
C GLU A 77 6.53 -14.11 4.78
N ALA A 78 5.72 -13.51 5.66
CA ALA A 78 4.84 -14.26 6.55
C ALA A 78 3.86 -15.16 5.76
N GLY A 79 3.26 -14.64 4.68
CA GLY A 79 2.43 -15.43 3.78
C GLY A 79 3.18 -16.58 3.09
N ARG A 80 4.43 -16.34 2.67
CA ARG A 80 5.32 -17.39 2.13
C ARG A 80 5.61 -18.47 3.18
N HIS A 81 6.00 -18.05 4.38
CA HIS A 81 6.38 -18.93 5.47
C HIS A 81 5.21 -19.84 5.86
N TRP A 82 4.04 -19.26 6.10
CA TRP A 82 2.82 -20.01 6.42
C TRP A 82 2.39 -20.97 5.29
N LYS A 83 2.67 -20.62 4.03
CA LYS A 83 2.27 -21.46 2.90
C LYS A 83 3.22 -22.63 2.62
N ASN A 84 4.53 -22.41 2.79
CA ASN A 84 5.56 -23.35 2.37
C ASN A 84 6.16 -24.15 3.53
N ASP A 85 6.32 -23.51 4.69
CA ASP A 85 7.09 -24.07 5.82
C ASP A 85 6.17 -24.59 6.94
N CYS A 86 4.88 -24.28 6.88
CA CYS A 86 3.90 -24.67 7.88
C CYS A 86 2.85 -25.65 7.34
N LYS A 87 2.39 -26.54 8.21
CA LYS A 87 1.27 -27.45 7.98
C LYS A 87 0.02 -26.92 8.69
N LEU A 88 -1.08 -26.82 7.95
CA LEU A 88 -2.38 -26.46 8.52
C LEU A 88 -2.96 -27.66 9.28
N LEU A 89 -3.15 -27.52 10.58
CA LEU A 89 -3.71 -28.57 11.43
C LEU A 89 -5.23 -28.43 11.56
N GLU A 90 -5.68 -27.24 11.97
CA GLU A 90 -7.09 -26.95 12.21
C GLU A 90 -7.39 -25.54 11.70
N VAL A 91 -8.61 -25.36 11.17
CA VAL A 91 -9.09 -24.09 10.62
C VAL A 91 -10.23 -23.54 11.44
N ASN A 92 -10.33 -22.22 11.51
CA ASN A 92 -11.50 -21.52 12.05
C ASN A 92 -11.84 -21.91 13.50
N ILE A 93 -10.82 -22.00 14.36
CA ILE A 93 -10.99 -22.29 15.78
C ILE A 93 -11.59 -21.04 16.44
N PRO A 94 -12.79 -21.14 17.04
CA PRO A 94 -13.39 -20.03 17.76
C PRO A 94 -12.61 -19.78 19.06
N THR A 95 -12.16 -18.55 19.26
CA THR A 95 -11.39 -18.14 20.45
C THR A 95 -12.25 -17.44 21.50
N GLY A 96 -13.51 -17.14 21.18
CA GLY A 96 -14.45 -16.40 22.04
C GLY A 96 -15.51 -15.66 21.22
N THR A 97 -16.44 -14.97 21.91
CA THR A 97 -17.54 -14.21 21.29
C THR A 97 -17.12 -12.87 20.69
N PHE A 98 -15.94 -12.35 21.05
CA PHE A 98 -15.42 -11.05 20.59
C PHE A 98 -14.01 -11.14 19.97
N THR A 99 -13.49 -12.34 19.78
CA THR A 99 -12.15 -12.57 19.25
C THR A 99 -12.25 -13.22 17.88
N GLU A 100 -11.38 -12.79 16.96
CA GLU A 100 -11.35 -13.37 15.62
C GLU A 100 -10.97 -14.85 15.68
N PRO A 101 -11.60 -15.70 14.85
CA PRO A 101 -11.22 -17.10 14.79
C PRO A 101 -9.79 -17.24 14.27
N VAL A 102 -9.11 -18.28 14.72
CA VAL A 102 -7.70 -18.56 14.38
C VAL A 102 -7.55 -19.90 13.68
N ASN A 103 -6.58 -19.97 12.78
CA ASN A 103 -6.06 -21.21 12.20
C ASN A 103 -4.87 -21.68 13.03
N LYS A 104 -4.80 -22.99 13.27
CA LYS A 104 -3.69 -23.63 13.97
C LYS A 104 -2.73 -24.21 12.95
N LEU A 105 -1.50 -23.72 12.97
CA LEU A 105 -0.43 -24.09 12.06
C LEU A 105 0.68 -24.79 12.83
N GLU A 106 1.28 -25.82 12.25
CA GLU A 106 2.50 -26.44 12.73
C GLU A 106 3.66 -26.04 11.82
N CYS A 107 4.57 -25.22 12.33
CA CYS A 107 5.74 -24.73 11.61
C CYS A 107 6.99 -25.28 12.29
N ALA A 108 7.73 -26.17 11.62
CA ALA A 108 8.97 -26.77 12.12
C ALA A 108 8.87 -27.35 13.56
N GLY A 109 7.75 -28.01 13.89
CA GLY A 109 7.50 -28.61 15.20
C GLY A 109 6.97 -27.64 16.27
N VAL A 110 6.73 -26.37 15.92
CA VAL A 110 6.08 -25.39 16.78
C VAL A 110 4.66 -25.13 16.30
N ILE A 111 3.69 -25.20 17.22
CA ILE A 111 2.30 -24.86 16.91
C ILE A 111 2.09 -23.37 17.14
N ILE A 112 1.63 -22.67 16.10
CA ILE A 112 1.29 -21.24 16.13
C ILE A 112 -0.19 -21.04 15.76
N ASN A 113 -0.79 -19.99 16.32
CA ASN A 113 -2.15 -19.57 15.99
C ASN A 113 -2.09 -18.32 15.11
N ALA A 114 -2.68 -18.40 13.92
CA ALA A 114 -2.77 -17.28 12.98
C ALA A 114 -4.24 -16.86 12.80
N PRO A 115 -4.61 -15.58 12.91
CA PRO A 115 -5.98 -15.13 12.63
C PRO A 115 -6.42 -15.55 11.22
N VAL A 116 -7.62 -16.12 11.08
CA VAL A 116 -8.12 -16.65 9.80
C VAL A 116 -8.05 -15.59 8.71
N LEU A 117 -8.55 -14.39 9.00
CA LEU A 117 -8.60 -13.28 8.05
C LEU A 117 -7.20 -12.87 7.57
N GLN A 118 -6.22 -12.84 8.47
CA GLN A 118 -4.84 -12.47 8.15
C GLN A 118 -4.16 -13.57 7.33
N TYR A 119 -4.31 -14.82 7.77
CA TYR A 119 -3.77 -16.00 7.08
C TYR A 119 -4.25 -16.07 5.62
N ASP A 120 -5.56 -15.94 5.39
CA ASP A 120 -6.14 -16.01 4.05
C ASP A 120 -5.66 -14.86 3.15
N LYS A 121 -5.62 -13.63 3.70
CA LYS A 121 -5.12 -12.45 2.97
C LYS A 121 -3.66 -12.63 2.56
N TYR A 122 -2.79 -13.02 3.50
CA TYR A 122 -1.35 -13.11 3.27
C TYR A 122 -1.02 -14.24 2.28
N ILE A 123 -1.66 -15.41 2.42
CA ILE A 123 -1.48 -16.51 1.47
C ILE A 123 -2.00 -16.16 0.08
N ARG A 124 -3.16 -15.51 -0.03
CA ARG A 124 -3.69 -15.05 -1.32
C ARG A 124 -2.70 -14.09 -1.99
N GLN A 125 -2.19 -13.11 -1.24
CA GLN A 125 -1.26 -12.13 -1.76
C GLN A 125 0.06 -12.76 -2.21
N TRP A 126 0.59 -13.71 -1.43
CA TRP A 126 1.77 -14.49 -1.80
C TRP A 126 1.56 -15.28 -3.10
N LYS A 127 0.40 -15.93 -3.28
CA LYS A 127 0.07 -16.65 -4.53
C LYS A 127 0.04 -15.70 -5.73
N LEU A 128 -0.57 -14.52 -5.58
CA LEU A 128 -0.63 -13.52 -6.65
C LEU A 128 0.77 -13.00 -7.00
N TYR A 129 1.62 -12.76 -6.00
CA TYR A 129 3.00 -12.39 -6.20
C TYR A 129 3.79 -13.49 -6.94
N GLN A 130 3.67 -14.76 -6.50
CA GLN A 130 4.34 -15.88 -7.15
C GLN A 130 3.88 -16.09 -8.59
N ALA A 131 2.59 -15.91 -8.88
CA ALA A 131 2.04 -16.03 -10.23
C ALA A 131 2.57 -14.95 -11.19
N LYS A 132 2.88 -13.75 -10.69
CA LYS A 132 3.37 -12.62 -11.49
C LYS A 132 4.89 -12.60 -11.66
N ASN A 133 5.64 -13.27 -10.79
CA ASN A 133 7.11 -13.33 -10.79
C ASN A 133 7.66 -14.72 -11.17
N ARG A 134 6.82 -15.58 -11.76
CA ARG A 134 7.21 -16.84 -12.39
C ARG A 134 7.58 -16.61 -13.85
#